data_AF-A0A2V0QI09-F1
#
_entry.id   AF-A0A2V0QI09-F1
#
_cell.length_a   1.000
_cell.length_b   1.000
_cell.length_c   1.000
_cell.angle_alpha   90.00
_cell.angle_beta   90.00
_cell.angle_gamma   90.00
#
_symmetry.space_group_name_H-M   'P 1'
#
loop_
_entity.id
_entity.type
_entity.pdbx_description
1 polymer ?
#
loop_
_entity_poly.entity_id
_entity_poly.type
_entity_poly.pdbx_seq_one_letter_code
_entity_poly.pdbx_strand_id
1 'polypeptide(L)'
;MGVLLFSDADHKTVADHLRWLVFVDQPGGKPCHLNLSDPPVANALFGLHPAHNDNRLFGPVESLYAADVVTERWIHHQRHGKPVAHHAQSLYRLSTLQIDALDDVAFRLIVISLDQHLRTFSPSVLTGDSLKSRYRGAHELAITAYEAGFNSEADIFHYANVSCFLATQPDEAHPDIRQLISDKSSLTPSQRIRQANWLVVERSRTQTGTQA
;
A
#
# COMPACT_ATOMS: atom_id res chain seq x y z
N MET A 1 -1.35 -14.66 3.95
CA MET A 1 -1.66 -15.37 2.68
C MET A 1 -0.34 -15.61 1.93
N GLY A 2 -0.33 -16.37 0.84
CA GLY A 2 0.92 -16.83 0.22
C GLY A 2 0.97 -16.75 -1.30
N VAL A 3 2.07 -17.25 -1.85
CA VAL A 3 2.34 -17.38 -3.29
C VAL A 3 2.57 -18.86 -3.60
N LEU A 4 1.98 -19.36 -4.68
CA LEU A 4 2.18 -20.70 -5.21
C LEU A 4 2.85 -20.60 -6.57
N LEU A 5 3.92 -21.36 -6.79
CA LEU A 5 4.70 -21.36 -8.03
C LEU A 5 4.61 -22.73 -8.70
N PHE A 6 4.45 -22.75 -10.01
CA PHE A 6 4.36 -23.97 -10.82
C PHE A 6 5.46 -23.95 -11.89
N SER A 7 6.24 -25.03 -11.94
CA SER A 7 7.37 -25.17 -12.87
C SER A 7 7.67 -26.65 -13.10
N ASP A 8 8.03 -26.98 -14.34
CA ASP A 8 8.57 -28.31 -14.70
C ASP A 8 10.07 -28.45 -14.37
N ALA A 9 10.74 -27.35 -13.99
CA ALA A 9 12.14 -27.39 -13.60
C ALA A 9 12.33 -28.05 -12.22
N ASP A 10 13.53 -28.59 -11.98
CA ASP A 10 13.86 -29.15 -10.68
C ASP A 10 13.89 -28.07 -9.57
N HIS A 11 13.77 -28.51 -8.32
CA HIS A 11 13.73 -27.64 -7.14
C HIS A 11 14.95 -26.72 -7.02
N LYS A 12 16.15 -27.19 -7.38
CA LYS A 12 17.37 -26.40 -7.28
C LYS A 12 17.34 -25.26 -8.30
N THR A 13 16.93 -25.55 -9.53
CA THR A 13 16.79 -24.56 -10.60
C THR A 13 15.81 -23.45 -10.20
N VAL A 14 14.65 -23.82 -9.63
CA VAL A 14 13.67 -22.84 -9.12
C VAL A 14 14.23 -22.04 -7.95
N ALA A 15 14.86 -22.70 -6.97
CA ALA A 15 15.40 -22.04 -5.79
C ALA A 15 16.54 -21.06 -6.12
N ASP A 16 17.42 -21.42 -7.06
CA ASP A 16 18.50 -20.55 -7.52
C ASP A 16 17.96 -19.32 -8.24
N HIS A 17 16.90 -19.48 -9.04
CA HIS A 17 16.19 -18.36 -9.66
C HIS A 17 15.55 -17.41 -8.65
N LEU A 18 14.82 -17.94 -7.67
CA LEU A 18 14.21 -17.10 -6.63
C LEU A 18 15.26 -16.39 -5.80
N ARG A 19 16.39 -17.04 -5.48
CA ARG A 19 17.51 -16.43 -4.77
C ARG A 19 18.13 -15.29 -5.57
N TRP A 20 18.25 -15.45 -6.89
CA TRP A 20 18.74 -14.39 -7.76
C TRP A 20 17.83 -13.14 -7.73
N LEU A 21 16.51 -13.32 -7.63
CA LEU A 21 15.55 -12.23 -7.54
C LEU A 21 15.47 -11.55 -6.17
N VAL A 22 16.12 -12.06 -5.12
CA VAL A 22 16.10 -11.43 -3.79
C VAL A 22 16.70 -10.03 -3.82
N PHE A 23 17.69 -9.79 -4.67
CA PHE A 23 18.28 -8.47 -4.87
C PHE A 23 18.05 -8.01 -6.30
N VAL A 24 17.54 -6.79 -6.45
CA VAL A 24 17.25 -6.18 -7.74
C VAL A 24 17.88 -4.81 -7.84
N ASP A 25 18.17 -4.40 -9.06
CA ASP A 25 18.72 -3.09 -9.38
C ASP A 25 17.58 -2.13 -9.71
N GLN A 26 17.60 -0.95 -9.08
CA GLN A 26 16.73 0.17 -9.44
C GLN A 26 17.51 1.20 -10.27
N PRO A 27 16.94 1.77 -11.35
CA PRO A 27 17.63 2.80 -12.14
C PRO A 27 18.13 3.95 -11.26
N GLY A 28 19.45 4.16 -11.22
CA GLY A 28 20.08 5.24 -10.44
C GLY A 28 20.18 4.99 -8.93
N GLY A 29 19.75 3.83 -8.45
CA GLY A 29 19.77 3.44 -7.04
C GLY A 29 20.87 2.44 -6.70
N LYS A 30 20.94 2.08 -5.41
CA LYS A 30 21.69 0.92 -4.94
C LYS A 30 20.82 -0.34 -5.10
N PRO A 31 21.42 -1.54 -5.21
CA PRO A 31 20.69 -2.79 -5.12
C PRO A 31 19.77 -2.82 -3.89
N CYS A 32 18.52 -3.22 -4.09
CA CYS A 32 17.50 -3.29 -3.04
C CYS A 32 16.91 -4.70 -2.95
N HIS A 33 16.30 -5.00 -1.81
CA HIS A 33 15.66 -6.28 -1.58
C HIS A 33 14.27 -6.31 -2.22
N LEU A 34 13.98 -7.37 -2.99
CA LEU A 34 12.66 -7.61 -3.55
C LEU A 34 11.97 -8.75 -2.79
N ASN A 35 10.90 -8.41 -2.08
CA ASN A 35 10.13 -9.41 -1.34
C ASN A 35 9.06 -10.09 -2.21
N LEU A 36 9.48 -10.98 -3.12
CA LEU A 36 8.55 -11.76 -3.97
C LEU A 36 7.66 -12.74 -3.19
N SER A 37 8.00 -13.03 -1.93
CA SER A 37 7.14 -13.87 -1.08
C SER A 37 5.88 -13.15 -0.62
N ASP A 38 5.86 -11.82 -0.72
CA ASP A 38 4.68 -11.01 -0.41
C ASP A 38 3.70 -11.01 -1.60
N PRO A 39 2.46 -11.53 -1.44
CA PRO A 39 1.53 -11.68 -2.55
C PRO A 39 1.18 -10.39 -3.30
N PRO A 40 1.01 -9.21 -2.67
CA PRO A 40 0.81 -7.95 -3.38
C PRO A 40 1.98 -7.58 -4.31
N VAL A 41 3.22 -7.80 -3.86
CA VAL A 41 4.43 -7.58 -4.67
C VAL A 41 4.43 -8.52 -5.89
N ALA A 42 4.16 -9.80 -5.67
CA ALA A 42 4.05 -10.77 -6.77
C ALA A 42 2.92 -10.39 -7.74
N ASN A 43 1.74 -10.07 -7.23
CA ASN A 43 0.59 -9.65 -8.04
C ASN A 43 0.89 -8.43 -8.91
N ALA A 44 1.58 -7.43 -8.35
CA ALA A 44 1.94 -6.23 -9.07
C ALA A 44 2.93 -6.53 -10.20
N LEU A 45 4.03 -7.22 -9.93
CA LEU A 45 5.08 -7.42 -10.92
C LEU A 45 4.67 -8.39 -12.05
N PHE A 46 4.00 -9.50 -11.69
CA PHE A 46 3.60 -10.51 -12.66
C PHE A 46 2.30 -10.16 -13.40
N GLY A 47 1.53 -9.21 -12.87
CA GLY A 47 0.30 -8.68 -13.49
C GLY A 47 0.53 -7.62 -14.57
N LEU A 48 1.79 -7.23 -14.86
CA LEU A 48 2.09 -6.15 -15.81
C LEU A 48 2.00 -6.56 -17.28
N HIS A 49 1.77 -7.83 -17.60
CA HIS A 49 1.57 -8.24 -19.00
C HIS A 49 0.25 -7.65 -19.56
N PRO A 50 0.21 -7.13 -20.81
CA PRO A 50 1.27 -7.13 -21.82
C PRO A 50 2.21 -5.91 -21.78
N ALA A 51 1.98 -4.94 -20.89
CA ALA A 51 2.78 -3.71 -20.80
C ALA A 51 4.25 -3.96 -20.41
N HIS A 52 4.53 -5.06 -19.70
CA HIS A 52 5.88 -5.57 -19.42
C HIS A 52 5.98 -7.04 -19.85
N ASN A 53 7.04 -7.40 -20.56
CA ASN A 53 7.22 -8.72 -21.17
C ASN A 53 8.61 -9.34 -20.92
N ASP A 54 9.32 -8.89 -19.88
CA ASP A 54 10.62 -9.47 -19.53
C ASP A 54 10.46 -10.81 -18.80
N ASN A 55 10.49 -11.89 -19.60
CA ASN A 55 10.37 -13.27 -19.11
C ASN A 55 11.50 -13.71 -18.16
N ARG A 56 12.57 -12.93 -17.99
CA ARG A 56 13.57 -13.20 -16.95
C ARG A 56 12.97 -13.12 -15.55
N LEU A 57 11.90 -12.35 -15.34
CA LEU A 57 11.20 -12.29 -14.05
C LEU A 57 10.59 -13.65 -13.69
N PHE A 58 9.88 -14.29 -14.63
CA PHE A 58 9.37 -15.65 -14.44
C PHE A 58 10.49 -16.70 -14.41
N GLY A 59 11.55 -16.53 -15.21
CA GLY A 59 12.68 -17.46 -15.26
C GLY A 59 12.20 -18.87 -15.60
N PRO A 60 12.44 -19.90 -14.76
CA PRO A 60 11.95 -21.27 -14.96
C PRO A 60 10.45 -21.45 -14.59
N VAL A 61 9.84 -20.54 -13.83
CA VAL A 61 8.44 -20.62 -13.40
C VAL A 61 7.51 -20.42 -14.59
N GLU A 62 6.56 -21.33 -14.78
CA GLU A 62 5.57 -21.25 -15.87
C GLU A 62 4.37 -20.40 -15.47
N SER A 63 3.87 -20.60 -14.25
CA SER A 63 2.76 -19.82 -13.71
C SER A 63 2.84 -19.71 -12.20
N LEU A 64 2.10 -18.76 -11.66
CA LEU A 64 1.96 -18.58 -10.23
C LEU A 64 0.56 -18.09 -9.86
N TYR A 65 0.19 -18.39 -8.62
CA TYR A 65 -0.97 -17.83 -7.97
C TYR A 65 -0.51 -17.01 -6.77
N ALA A 66 -0.96 -15.76 -6.70
CA ALA A 66 -0.70 -14.89 -5.56
C ALA A 66 -2.02 -14.42 -4.96
N ALA A 67 -2.16 -14.58 -3.66
CA ALA A 67 -3.37 -14.20 -2.96
C ALA A 67 -3.58 -12.68 -2.93
N ASP A 68 -4.82 -12.26 -3.06
CA ASP A 68 -5.25 -10.89 -2.88
C ASP A 68 -6.22 -10.80 -1.70
N VAL A 69 -5.76 -10.15 -0.64
CA VAL A 69 -6.51 -9.99 0.62
C VAL A 69 -7.73 -9.09 0.48
N VAL A 70 -7.73 -8.13 -0.47
CA VAL A 70 -8.87 -7.21 -0.62
C VAL A 70 -10.00 -7.90 -1.37
N THR A 71 -9.69 -8.67 -2.41
CA THR A 71 -10.72 -9.35 -3.21
C THR A 71 -11.02 -10.77 -2.72
N GLU A 72 -10.25 -11.28 -1.77
CA GLU A 72 -10.30 -12.65 -1.23
C GLU A 72 -10.14 -13.71 -2.32
N ARG A 73 -9.28 -13.43 -3.30
CA ARG A 73 -9.05 -14.29 -4.47
C ARG A 73 -7.59 -14.63 -4.63
N TRP A 74 -7.34 -15.78 -5.26
CA TRP A 74 -6.04 -16.08 -5.83
C TRP A 74 -6.00 -15.55 -7.26
N ILE A 75 -5.02 -14.70 -7.57
CA ILE A 75 -4.83 -14.17 -8.90
C ILE A 75 -3.78 -15.04 -9.60
N HIS A 76 -4.15 -15.53 -10.78
CA HIS A 76 -3.29 -16.37 -11.62
C HIS A 76 -2.49 -15.50 -12.59
N HIS A 77 -1.19 -15.73 -12.66
CA HIS A 77 -0.30 -15.11 -13.64
C HIS A 77 0.45 -16.20 -14.39
N GLN A 78 0.53 -16.07 -15.72
CA GLN A 78 1.15 -17.06 -16.59
C GLN A 78 2.26 -16.41 -17.42
N ARG A 79 3.40 -17.10 -17.53
CA ARG A 79 4.50 -16.67 -18.40
C ARG A 79 4.08 -16.80 -19.86
N HIS A 80 4.13 -15.69 -20.59
CA HIS A 80 3.87 -15.70 -22.03
C HIS A 80 5.19 -15.80 -22.81
N GLY A 81 5.38 -16.89 -23.54
CA GLY A 81 6.60 -17.14 -24.33
C GLY A 81 7.61 -18.04 -23.62
N LYS A 82 8.82 -18.11 -24.18
CA LYS A 82 9.85 -19.06 -23.71
C LYS A 82 10.48 -18.59 -22.38
N PRO A 83 10.88 -19.54 -21.51
CA PRO A 83 11.73 -19.21 -20.36
C PRO A 83 13.00 -18.50 -20.83
N VAL A 84 13.42 -17.48 -20.08
CA VAL A 84 14.69 -16.79 -20.31
C VAL A 84 15.55 -16.98 -19.07
N ALA A 85 16.73 -17.58 -19.25
CA ALA A 85 17.69 -17.76 -18.17
C ALA A 85 18.28 -16.41 -17.76
N HIS A 86 18.62 -16.27 -16.48
CA HIS A 86 19.33 -15.12 -15.96
C HIS A 86 20.85 -15.34 -16.01
N HIS A 87 21.61 -14.25 -16.06
CA HIS A 87 23.06 -14.30 -15.87
C HIS A 87 23.36 -14.12 -14.37
N ALA A 88 23.98 -15.13 -13.75
CA ALA A 88 24.21 -15.15 -12.30
C ALA A 88 25.04 -13.96 -11.76
N GLN A 89 25.78 -13.26 -12.64
CA GLN A 89 26.65 -12.13 -12.27
C GLN A 89 25.95 -10.77 -12.36
N SER A 90 24.73 -10.68 -12.92
CA SER A 90 23.98 -9.43 -13.07
C SER A 90 22.67 -9.49 -12.30
N LEU A 91 22.34 -8.43 -11.56
CA LEU A 91 21.04 -8.33 -10.90
C LEU A 91 19.90 -8.16 -11.92
N TYR A 92 18.70 -8.56 -11.54
CA TYR A 92 17.51 -8.20 -12.29
C TYR A 92 17.27 -6.69 -12.15
N ARG A 93 17.17 -5.98 -13.28
CA ARG A 93 16.94 -4.54 -13.27
C ARG A 93 15.46 -4.24 -13.43
N LEU A 94 14.88 -3.56 -12.44
CA LEU A 94 13.49 -3.12 -12.49
C LEU A 94 13.33 -2.01 -13.55
N SER A 95 12.27 -2.12 -14.34
CA SER A 95 11.82 -1.03 -15.21
C SER A 95 11.09 0.05 -14.39
N THR A 96 10.94 1.25 -14.96
CA THR A 96 10.12 2.32 -14.34
C THR A 96 8.69 1.83 -14.07
N LEU A 97 8.09 1.12 -15.03
CA LEU A 97 6.75 0.55 -14.86
C LEU A 97 6.65 -0.43 -13.69
N GLN A 98 7.70 -1.24 -13.45
CA GLN A 98 7.74 -2.12 -12.29
C GLN A 98 7.90 -1.36 -10.98
N ILE A 99 8.65 -0.26 -10.98
CA ILE A 99 8.83 0.58 -9.78
C ILE A 99 7.50 1.27 -9.44
N ASP A 100 6.83 1.87 -10.42
CA ASP A 100 5.52 2.51 -10.22
C ASP A 100 4.51 1.50 -9.66
N ALA A 101 4.49 0.26 -10.19
CA ALA A 101 3.62 -0.80 -9.69
C ALA A 101 3.93 -1.23 -8.25
N LEU A 102 5.20 -1.14 -7.82
CA LEU A 102 5.59 -1.41 -6.44
C LEU A 102 5.24 -0.25 -5.50
N ASP A 103 5.32 0.99 -5.98
CA ASP A 103 4.87 2.17 -5.24
C ASP A 103 3.34 2.13 -5.02
N ASP A 104 2.57 1.69 -6.02
CA ASP A 104 1.13 1.43 -5.89
C ASP A 104 0.84 0.34 -4.85
N VAL A 105 1.67 -0.70 -4.77
CA VAL A 105 1.56 -1.73 -3.72
C VAL A 105 1.81 -1.12 -2.34
N ALA A 106 2.84 -0.29 -2.18
CA ALA A 106 3.14 0.36 -0.91
C ALA A 106 1.95 1.22 -0.44
N PHE A 107 1.38 2.04 -1.34
CA PHE A 107 0.21 2.84 -1.03
C PHE A 107 -1.01 1.98 -0.69
N ARG A 108 -1.25 0.90 -1.44
CA ARG A 108 -2.32 -0.06 -1.18
C ARG A 108 -2.21 -0.72 0.20
N LEU A 109 -1.00 -1.06 0.65
CA LEU A 109 -0.75 -1.61 1.98
C LEU A 109 -1.05 -0.59 3.10
N ILE A 110 -0.74 0.68 2.87
CA ILE A 110 -1.13 1.78 3.78
C ILE A 110 -2.66 1.84 3.89
N VAL A 111 -3.39 1.76 2.77
CA VAL A 111 -4.86 1.79 2.77
C VAL A 111 -5.48 0.60 3.52
N ILE A 112 -4.91 -0.61 3.38
CA ILE A 112 -5.36 -1.78 4.14
C ILE A 112 -5.14 -1.57 5.64
N SER A 113 -3.98 -1.03 6.02
CA SER A 113 -3.68 -0.71 7.42
C SER A 113 -4.60 0.39 7.96
N LEU A 114 -4.96 1.36 7.11
CA LEU A 114 -5.90 2.41 7.43
C LEU A 114 -7.32 1.88 7.66
N ASP A 115 -7.81 0.92 6.87
CA ASP A 115 -9.08 0.23 7.14
C ASP A 115 -9.08 -0.37 8.55
N GLN A 116 -8.02 -1.11 8.91
CA GLN A 116 -7.91 -1.72 10.23
C GLN A 116 -7.90 -0.67 11.36
N HIS A 117 -7.18 0.44 11.15
CA HIS A 117 -7.15 1.56 12.08
C HIS A 117 -8.54 2.20 12.27
N LEU A 118 -9.22 2.53 11.16
CA LEU A 118 -10.54 3.15 11.19
C LEU A 118 -11.59 2.24 11.84
N ARG A 119 -11.53 0.94 11.63
CA ARG A 119 -12.41 0.00 12.34
C ARG A 119 -12.21 -0.01 13.85
N THR A 120 -10.99 0.25 14.30
CA THR A 120 -10.63 0.23 15.72
C THR A 120 -11.06 1.51 16.42
N PHE A 121 -10.85 2.67 15.78
CA PHE A 121 -11.02 3.97 16.43
C PHE A 121 -12.24 4.77 15.94
N SER A 122 -12.77 4.46 14.76
CA SER A 122 -13.90 5.17 14.13
C SER A 122 -14.85 4.19 13.40
N PRO A 123 -15.40 3.17 14.09
CA PRO A 123 -16.10 2.05 13.45
C PRO A 123 -17.35 2.44 12.64
N SER A 124 -17.94 3.62 12.91
CA SER A 124 -19.09 4.14 12.18
C SER A 124 -18.76 4.74 10.81
N VAL A 125 -17.48 4.99 10.51
CA VAL A 125 -17.06 5.74 9.30
C VAL A 125 -17.03 4.86 8.06
N LEU A 126 -16.54 3.62 8.18
CA LEU A 126 -16.50 2.69 7.07
C LEU A 126 -17.66 1.70 7.16
N THR A 127 -18.55 1.75 6.16
CA THR A 127 -19.71 0.85 6.10
C THR A 127 -19.37 -0.44 5.34
N GLY A 128 -19.88 -1.57 5.83
CA GLY A 128 -19.76 -2.88 5.20
C GLY A 128 -18.90 -3.89 5.97
N ASP A 129 -19.25 -5.16 5.80
CA ASP A 129 -18.74 -6.24 6.66
C ASP A 129 -17.36 -6.76 6.23
N SER A 130 -16.98 -6.58 4.97
CA SER A 130 -15.72 -7.09 4.40
C SER A 130 -14.69 -5.98 4.14
N LEU A 131 -13.40 -6.34 4.10
CA LEU A 131 -12.35 -5.42 3.64
C LEU A 131 -12.66 -4.92 2.22
N LYS A 132 -13.13 -5.81 1.34
CA LYS A 132 -13.52 -5.47 -0.03
C LYS A 132 -14.52 -4.32 -0.12
N SER A 133 -15.54 -4.33 0.73
CA SER A 133 -16.58 -3.29 0.74
C SER A 133 -16.06 -1.96 1.30
N ARG A 134 -15.20 -2.01 2.32
CA ARG A 134 -14.69 -0.82 3.01
C ARG A 134 -13.49 -0.17 2.34
N TYR A 135 -12.71 -0.95 1.57
CA TYR A 135 -11.47 -0.51 0.95
C TYR A 135 -11.64 0.79 0.15
N ARG A 136 -12.75 0.93 -0.58
CA ARG A 136 -13.02 2.16 -1.36
C ARG A 136 -13.02 3.41 -0.48
N GLY A 137 -13.73 3.39 0.65
CA GLY A 137 -13.80 4.55 1.55
C GLY A 137 -12.46 4.87 2.21
N ALA A 138 -11.72 3.83 2.65
CA ALA A 138 -10.37 4.03 3.19
C ALA A 138 -9.41 4.59 2.12
N HIS A 139 -9.52 4.10 0.89
CA HIS A 139 -8.72 4.56 -0.24
C HIS A 139 -9.01 6.02 -0.62
N GLU A 140 -10.29 6.40 -0.70
CA GLU A 140 -10.70 7.78 -0.95
C GLU A 140 -10.13 8.73 0.11
N LEU A 141 -10.21 8.37 1.39
CA LEU A 141 -9.66 9.16 2.48
C LEU A 141 -8.13 9.31 2.39
N ALA A 142 -7.42 8.23 2.05
CA ALA A 142 -5.97 8.26 1.88
C ALA A 142 -5.54 9.11 0.68
N ILE A 143 -6.28 9.05 -0.43
CA ILE A 143 -6.03 9.91 -1.60
C ILE A 143 -6.26 11.37 -1.25
N THR A 144 -7.37 11.70 -0.57
CA THR A 144 -7.64 13.09 -0.16
C THR A 144 -6.52 13.64 0.73
N ALA A 145 -6.01 12.83 1.66
CA ALA A 145 -4.85 13.20 2.47
C ALA A 145 -3.62 13.47 1.60
N TYR A 146 -3.31 12.56 0.68
CA TYR A 146 -2.16 12.64 -0.20
C TYR A 146 -2.21 13.89 -1.10
N GLU A 147 -3.38 14.18 -1.70
CA GLU A 147 -3.62 15.37 -2.53
C GLU A 147 -3.53 16.67 -1.72
N ALA A 148 -3.88 16.64 -0.44
CA ALA A 148 -3.69 17.76 0.48
C ALA A 148 -2.22 17.96 0.94
N GLY A 149 -1.29 17.12 0.44
CA GLY A 149 0.13 17.16 0.75
C GLY A 149 0.52 16.41 2.03
N PHE A 150 -0.37 15.57 2.56
CA PHE A 150 -0.14 14.71 3.72
C PHE A 150 0.35 13.34 3.23
N ASN A 151 1.61 13.27 2.78
CA ASN A 151 2.09 12.16 1.96
C ASN A 151 2.72 10.98 2.73
N SER A 152 3.03 11.12 4.01
CA SER A 152 3.55 10.00 4.81
C SER A 152 2.41 9.13 5.36
N GLU A 153 2.68 7.85 5.66
CA GLU A 153 1.72 6.96 6.31
C GLU A 153 1.15 7.57 7.61
N ALA A 154 2.03 8.15 8.45
CA ALA A 154 1.61 8.82 9.68
C ALA A 154 0.69 10.02 9.41
N ASP A 155 0.99 10.80 8.37
CA ASP A 155 0.17 11.96 7.99
C ASP A 155 -1.22 11.52 7.50
N ILE A 156 -1.30 10.44 6.71
CA ILE A 156 -2.56 9.85 6.26
C ILE A 156 -3.41 9.40 7.45
N PHE A 157 -2.81 8.75 8.45
CA PHE A 157 -3.53 8.29 9.65
C PHE A 157 -3.97 9.46 10.53
N HIS A 158 -3.14 10.49 10.69
CA HIS A 158 -3.52 11.71 11.39
C HIS A 158 -4.66 12.44 10.67
N TYR A 159 -4.59 12.54 9.35
CA TYR A 159 -5.66 13.08 8.52
C TYR A 159 -6.96 12.31 8.71
N ALA A 160 -6.90 10.98 8.68
CA ALA A 160 -8.06 10.15 8.87
C ALA A 160 -8.75 10.38 10.22
N ASN A 161 -7.99 10.41 11.32
CA ASN A 161 -8.53 10.72 12.64
C ASN A 161 -9.20 12.09 12.69
N VAL A 162 -8.56 13.10 12.12
CA VAL A 162 -9.08 14.47 12.10
C VAL A 162 -10.37 14.56 11.30
N SER A 163 -10.38 14.01 10.10
CA SER A 163 -11.57 14.01 9.22
C SER A 163 -12.73 13.24 9.85
N CYS A 164 -12.46 12.07 10.47
CA CYS A 164 -13.49 11.30 11.16
C CYS A 164 -14.10 12.07 12.34
N PHE A 165 -13.25 12.72 13.15
CA PHE A 165 -13.72 13.53 14.27
C PHE A 165 -14.57 14.70 13.77
N LEU A 166 -14.06 15.49 12.82
CA LEU A 166 -14.76 16.67 12.29
C LEU A 166 -16.10 16.31 11.63
N ALA A 167 -16.22 15.14 11.00
CA ALA A 167 -17.47 14.66 10.42
C ALA A 167 -18.60 14.44 11.46
N THR A 168 -18.25 14.29 12.73
CA THR A 168 -19.22 14.16 13.85
C THR A 168 -19.59 15.50 14.49
N GLN A 169 -18.93 16.58 14.09
CA GLN A 169 -19.08 17.89 14.70
C GLN A 169 -19.78 18.84 13.72
N PRO A 170 -20.46 19.90 14.20
CA PRO A 170 -20.96 20.97 13.34
C PRO A 170 -19.85 21.60 12.49
N ASP A 171 -20.20 22.18 11.35
CA ASP A 171 -19.23 22.77 10.42
C ASP A 171 -18.50 23.98 11.01
N GLU A 172 -19.16 24.74 11.88
CA GLU A 172 -18.59 25.91 12.57
C GLU A 172 -17.75 25.52 13.79
N ALA A 173 -17.83 24.26 14.24
CA ALA A 173 -17.05 23.78 15.36
C ALA A 173 -15.57 23.61 14.97
N HIS A 174 -14.69 23.86 15.94
CA HIS A 174 -13.24 23.60 15.83
C HIS A 174 -12.55 24.30 14.64
N PRO A 175 -12.74 25.63 14.46
CA PRO A 175 -12.16 26.36 13.33
C PRO A 175 -10.63 26.28 13.30
N ASP A 176 -9.99 26.17 14.45
CA ASP A 176 -8.55 26.01 14.59
C ASP A 176 -8.02 24.67 14.03
N ILE A 177 -8.77 23.57 14.20
CA ILE A 177 -8.43 22.27 13.59
C ILE A 177 -8.68 22.31 12.08
N ARG A 178 -9.82 22.87 11.65
CA ARG A 178 -10.17 23.00 10.23
C ARG A 178 -9.14 23.85 9.47
N GLN A 179 -8.64 24.90 10.10
CA GLN A 179 -7.60 25.74 9.54
C GLN A 179 -6.29 24.98 9.33
N LEU A 180 -5.87 24.14 10.29
CA LEU A 180 -4.64 23.36 10.19
C LEU A 180 -4.65 22.40 8.99
N ILE A 181 -5.80 21.83 8.62
CA ILE A 181 -5.89 20.90 7.49
C ILE A 181 -6.05 21.61 6.14
N SER A 182 -6.69 22.77 6.10
CA SER A 182 -7.03 23.47 4.85
C SER A 182 -5.98 24.51 4.42
N ASP A 183 -5.38 25.24 5.37
CA ASP A 183 -4.58 26.42 5.06
C ASP A 183 -3.09 26.11 5.01
N LYS A 184 -2.39 26.74 4.05
CA LYS A 184 -0.93 26.80 4.06
C LYS A 184 -0.48 27.71 5.21
N SER A 185 0.52 27.26 5.95
CA SER A 185 1.11 28.02 7.06
C SER A 185 2.63 27.93 7.01
N SER A 186 3.32 28.53 7.99
CA SER A 186 4.76 28.34 8.19
C SER A 186 5.14 26.92 8.59
N LEU A 187 4.18 26.11 9.04
CA LEU A 187 4.38 24.70 9.35
C LEU A 187 4.36 23.84 8.08
N THR A 188 5.18 22.80 8.08
CA THR A 188 5.12 21.74 7.06
C THR A 188 3.77 21.00 7.12
N PRO A 189 3.30 20.37 6.03
CA PRO A 189 2.08 19.56 6.04
C PRO A 189 2.04 18.54 7.20
N SER A 190 3.13 17.80 7.42
CA SER A 190 3.21 16.81 8.50
C SER A 190 3.09 17.41 9.90
N GLN A 191 3.66 18.60 10.13
CA GLN A 191 3.50 19.30 11.41
C GLN A 191 2.06 19.78 11.62
N ARG A 192 1.44 20.34 10.57
CA ARG A 192 0.05 20.80 10.64
C ARG A 192 -0.90 19.66 11.01
N ILE A 193 -0.80 18.54 10.31
CA ILE A 193 -1.76 17.45 10.52
C ILE A 193 -1.54 16.73 11.85
N ARG A 194 -0.28 16.60 12.29
CA ARG A 194 0.03 16.09 13.63
C ARG A 194 -0.56 16.97 14.72
N GLN A 195 -0.44 18.29 14.59
CA GLN A 195 -1.02 19.24 15.55
C GLN A 195 -2.55 19.16 15.55
N ALA A 196 -3.18 19.09 14.38
CA ALA A 196 -4.63 18.91 14.26
C ALA A 196 -5.09 17.63 14.96
N ASN A 197 -4.40 16.50 14.73
CA ASN A 197 -4.71 15.23 15.37
C ASN A 197 -4.51 15.27 16.89
N TRP A 198 -3.51 16.00 17.40
CA TRP A 198 -3.33 16.19 18.83
C TRP A 198 -4.52 16.93 19.48
N LEU A 199 -5.00 18.01 18.84
CA LEU A 199 -6.19 18.75 19.30
C LEU A 199 -7.46 17.88 19.28
N VAL A 200 -7.61 17.01 18.28
CA VAL A 200 -8.70 16.02 18.25
C VAL A 200 -8.63 15.08 19.44
N VAL A 201 -7.46 14.51 19.74
CA VAL A 201 -7.30 13.61 20.89
C VAL A 201 -7.63 14.30 22.21
N GLU A 202 -7.22 15.56 22.37
CA GLU A 202 -7.55 16.37 23.55
C GLU A 202 -9.06 16.60 23.69
N ARG A 203 -9.73 16.99 22.60
CA ARG A 203 -11.17 17.30 22.59
C ARG A 203 -12.05 16.08 22.80
N SER A 204 -11.71 14.96 22.18
CA SER A 204 -12.43 13.70 22.36
C SER A 204 -12.42 13.27 23.82
N ARG A 205 -11.29 13.44 24.54
CA ARG A 205 -11.21 13.14 25.98
C ARG A 205 -12.11 14.02 26.82
N THR A 206 -12.15 15.32 26.55
CA THR A 206 -12.99 16.27 27.27
C THR A 206 -14.49 16.00 27.02
N GLN A 207 -14.87 15.64 25.79
CA GLN A 207 -16.25 15.29 25.45
C GLN A 207 -16.72 14.01 26.17
N THR A 208 -15.87 12.97 26.25
CA THR A 208 -16.20 11.74 27.00
C THR A 208 -16.26 11.96 28.51
N GLY A 209 -15.40 12.83 29.06
CA GLY A 209 -15.39 13.16 30.50
C GLY A 209 -16.58 14.02 30.98
N THR A 210 -17.32 14.65 30.07
CA THR A 210 -18.49 15.49 30.40
C THR A 210 -19.81 14.69 30.38
N GLN A 211 -19.77 13.43 29.93
CA GLN A 211 -20.93 12.51 29.89
C GLN A 211 -20.94 11.47 31.02
N ALA A 212 -20.10 11.63 32.05
CA ALA A 212 -19.99 10.74 33.22
C ALA A 212 -20.60 11.37 34.47
#